data_AF-A0A661V1L6-F1
#
_entry.id   AF-A0A661V1L6-F1
#
_cell.length_a   1.000
_cell.length_b   1.000
_cell.length_c   1.000
_cell.angle_alpha   90.00
_cell.angle_beta   90.00
_cell.angle_gamma   90.00
#
_symmetry.space_group_name_H-M   'P 1'
#
loop_
_entity.id
_entity.type
_entity.pdbx_description
1 polymer ?
#
loop_
_entity_poly.entity_id
_entity_poly.type
_entity_poly.pdbx_seq_one_letter_code
_entity_poly.pdbx_strand_id
1 'polypeptide(L)'
;YNLGGIAVADMLDPGNAPGIVDAVAGYRTVAAPPGSDAMEVVWTVTNAATTVDQQVSPLTDPDYTWMVLATSGTYIVSAKIADFDHGSVAVVVGQPEPAIAVTETITMPIATQVVTPTGEVDEECLDARYVADVTIPDDTQLENGEEFEKTWRVRNTGTCAWPEDTVLAFVKGSQMDAPDSVEVGAVEPGDEVEVTVKMTAPEEPNRYTGVWQMKTAEGFFGGNLSVVIRAGDVESIPVAPPPSGGGGFELGGHVRDTGLPYADKMHYAGMNWSKVQVHYGQDASGIIQVAHAKGFKIQLSALGRPDMVTQPGFEQDFANWVAGLAAAGADAIEVWNEPNIDREWQIGHISPQAYTKLLCTSYRAIKAANAGTAVISAAPAPTGSFGGVCQPNGGNCDDIPWLQGLVNAGATQCMDYIGAHHNAGATAPSARSGHPADQSGHHSWYFLPQTELYYNIFGGARKIFYTEMGYASQEGVPPFHDAFGWARGTNNAEQAAWLAEAVQLSINTGMVRCIIVWNVDFVRYGYDPQDGYAIIRPDGSCPACDALHNVLGTR
;
A
#
# COMPACT_ATOMS: atom_id res chain seq x y z
N TYR A 1 11.00 -37.82 32.28
CA TYR A 1 11.24 -36.83 33.33
C TYR A 1 10.73 -35.49 32.82
N ASN A 2 9.58 -35.04 33.31
CA ASN A 2 9.01 -33.73 32.97
C ASN A 2 9.73 -32.66 33.79
N LEU A 3 10.96 -32.33 33.41
CA LEU A 3 11.67 -31.19 33.99
C LEU A 3 11.24 -29.93 33.21
N GLY A 4 10.11 -29.35 33.64
CA GLY A 4 9.77 -27.97 33.32
C GLY A 4 10.46 -27.04 34.32
N GLY A 5 11.10 -25.99 33.82
CA GLY A 5 11.67 -24.92 34.63
C GLY A 5 11.44 -23.58 33.92
N ILE A 6 11.28 -22.51 34.71
CA ILE A 6 11.18 -21.14 34.21
C ILE A 6 12.54 -20.47 34.46
N ALA A 7 13.13 -19.91 33.41
CA ALA A 7 14.27 -19.01 33.53
C ALA A 7 13.74 -17.58 33.46
N VAL A 8 14.03 -16.78 34.50
CA VAL A 8 13.67 -15.35 34.55
C VAL A 8 14.96 -14.56 34.35
N ALA A 9 15.04 -13.83 33.23
CA ALA A 9 16.16 -12.95 32.94
C ALA A 9 16.15 -11.72 33.88
N ASP A 10 17.34 -11.17 34.14
CA ASP A 10 17.52 -9.85 34.76
C ASP A 10 16.89 -9.65 36.15
N MET A 11 16.66 -10.73 36.91
CA MET A 11 16.01 -10.69 38.23
C MET A 11 16.75 -9.82 39.28
N LEU A 12 18.04 -9.55 39.08
CA LEU A 12 18.86 -8.72 39.97
C LEU A 12 19.13 -7.31 39.40
N ASP A 13 18.48 -6.93 38.30
CA ASP A 13 18.63 -5.59 37.74
C ASP A 13 18.23 -4.52 38.78
N PRO A 14 19.04 -3.46 38.97
CA PRO A 14 18.75 -2.39 39.92
C PRO A 14 17.44 -1.63 39.64
N GLY A 15 16.83 -1.77 38.46
CA GLY A 15 15.51 -1.25 38.13
C GLY A 15 14.33 -2.06 38.67
N ASN A 16 14.56 -3.26 39.20
CA ASN A 16 13.49 -4.12 39.72
C ASN A 16 12.98 -3.70 41.11
N ALA A 17 11.72 -4.01 41.38
CA ALA A 17 11.10 -3.75 42.67
C ALA A 17 11.83 -4.51 43.82
N PRO A 18 12.02 -3.88 44.99
CA PRO A 18 12.56 -4.55 46.16
C PRO A 18 11.74 -5.80 46.54
N GLY A 19 12.41 -6.93 46.80
CA GLY A 19 11.74 -8.19 47.17
C GLY A 19 11.29 -9.07 46.00
N ILE A 20 11.61 -8.71 44.75
CA ILE A 20 11.28 -9.52 43.55
C ILE A 20 11.81 -10.97 43.65
N VAL A 21 13.00 -11.15 44.24
CA VAL A 21 13.62 -12.47 44.44
C VAL A 21 12.80 -13.33 45.41
N ASP A 22 12.31 -12.74 46.49
CA ASP A 22 11.46 -13.43 47.48
C ASP A 22 10.08 -13.76 46.89
N ALA A 23 9.53 -12.88 46.06
CA ALA A 23 8.27 -13.10 45.35
C ALA A 23 8.37 -14.27 44.34
N VAL A 24 9.43 -14.31 43.52
CA VAL A 24 9.68 -15.40 42.56
C VAL A 24 9.96 -16.72 43.29
N ALA A 25 10.69 -16.69 44.42
CA ALA A 25 10.91 -17.87 45.25
C ALA A 25 9.61 -18.38 45.89
N GLY A 26 8.76 -17.47 46.38
CA GLY A 26 7.47 -17.78 46.99
C GLY A 26 6.45 -18.39 46.04
N TYR A 27 6.49 -18.03 44.74
CA TYR A 27 5.60 -18.55 43.69
C TYR A 27 5.55 -20.09 43.65
N ARG A 28 6.67 -20.76 43.98
CA ARG A 28 6.78 -22.24 43.99
C ARG A 28 5.92 -22.93 45.05
N THR A 29 5.44 -22.18 46.05
CA THR A 29 4.75 -22.71 47.24
C THR A 29 3.28 -22.28 47.33
N VAL A 30 2.79 -21.51 46.36
CA VAL A 30 1.42 -20.99 46.38
C VAL A 30 0.47 -22.05 45.81
N ALA A 31 -0.57 -22.40 46.56
CA ALA A 31 -1.54 -23.45 46.19
C ALA A 31 -2.48 -23.05 45.03
N ALA A 32 -2.58 -21.76 44.74
CA ALA A 32 -3.26 -21.19 43.58
C ALA A 32 -2.62 -19.82 43.27
N PRO A 33 -2.48 -19.42 41.99
CA PRO A 33 -1.95 -18.09 41.67
C PRO A 33 -2.83 -17.00 42.32
N PRO A 34 -2.23 -15.90 42.82
CA PRO A 34 -3.02 -14.76 43.26
C PRO A 34 -3.90 -14.27 42.10
N GLY A 35 -5.08 -13.72 42.43
CA GLY A 35 -6.00 -13.17 41.43
C GLY A 35 -5.26 -12.22 40.50
N SER A 36 -5.51 -12.35 39.19
CA SER A 36 -4.90 -11.54 38.15
C SER A 36 -5.52 -10.14 38.16
N ASP A 37 -5.17 -9.31 39.14
CA ASP A 37 -5.34 -7.88 38.96
C ASP A 37 -4.39 -7.49 37.83
N ALA A 38 -4.94 -7.11 36.69
CA ALA A 38 -4.17 -6.73 35.52
C ALA A 38 -3.27 -5.55 35.93
N MET A 39 -1.96 -5.69 35.71
CA MET A 39 -1.05 -4.56 35.93
C MET A 39 -1.31 -3.51 34.87
N GLU A 40 -1.36 -2.25 35.28
CA GLU A 40 -1.68 -1.10 34.44
C GLU A 40 -0.55 -0.08 34.46
N VAL A 41 -0.39 0.61 33.32
CA VAL A 41 0.46 1.79 33.16
C VAL A 41 -0.41 3.03 33.32
N VAL A 42 -0.06 3.90 34.26
CA VAL A 42 -0.67 5.21 34.44
C VAL A 42 0.16 6.26 33.70
N TRP A 43 -0.40 6.76 32.60
CA TRP A 43 0.17 7.84 31.81
C TRP A 43 -0.31 9.18 32.35
N THR A 44 0.61 10.12 32.58
CA THR A 44 0.27 11.46 33.08
C THR A 44 0.99 12.51 32.26
N VAL A 45 0.23 13.48 31.74
CA VAL A 45 0.74 14.65 31.03
C VAL A 45 0.59 15.87 31.92
N THR A 46 1.69 16.60 32.10
CA THR A 46 1.71 17.82 32.92
C THR A 46 2.23 19.03 32.14
N ASN A 47 1.69 20.21 32.46
CA ASN A 47 2.20 21.50 32.03
C ASN A 47 2.38 22.39 33.27
N ALA A 48 3.60 22.90 33.50
CA ALA A 48 3.92 23.73 34.66
C ALA A 48 3.36 23.17 35.99
N ALA A 49 3.55 21.87 36.24
CA ALA A 49 3.07 21.11 37.40
C ALA A 49 1.55 20.90 37.51
N THR A 50 0.76 21.29 36.51
CA THR A 50 -0.66 20.97 36.41
C THR A 50 -0.85 19.73 35.53
N THR A 51 -1.53 18.70 36.03
CA THR A 51 -1.94 17.57 35.20
C THR A 51 -3.00 18.01 34.19
N VAL A 52 -2.71 17.85 32.91
CA VAL A 52 -3.60 18.23 31.79
C VAL A 52 -4.26 17.03 31.13
N ASP A 53 -3.66 15.84 31.26
CA ASP A 53 -4.28 14.57 30.88
C ASP A 53 -3.73 13.44 31.75
N GLN A 54 -4.57 12.44 32.02
CA GLN A 54 -4.15 11.22 32.70
C GLN A 54 -4.99 10.05 32.19
N GLN A 55 -4.32 8.98 31.76
CA GLN A 55 -4.96 7.77 31.27
C GLN A 55 -4.28 6.53 31.84
N VAL A 56 -4.98 5.42 31.76
CA VAL A 56 -4.51 4.12 32.23
C VAL A 56 -4.59 3.15 31.06
N SER A 57 -3.50 2.43 30.79
CA SER A 57 -3.47 1.37 29.77
C SER A 57 -2.94 0.05 30.37
N PRO A 58 -3.35 -1.12 29.85
CA PRO A 58 -2.83 -2.40 30.33
C PRO A 58 -1.31 -2.48 30.14
N LEU A 59 -0.58 -3.10 31.07
CA LEU A 59 0.86 -3.33 30.90
C LEU A 59 1.19 -4.16 29.65
N THR A 60 0.26 -5.01 29.22
CA THR A 60 0.38 -5.82 28.00
C THR A 60 0.17 -5.03 26.71
N ASP A 61 -0.36 -3.81 26.81
CA ASP A 61 -0.64 -2.91 25.68
C ASP A 61 -0.52 -1.45 26.15
N PRO A 62 0.72 -0.97 26.39
CA PRO A 62 0.95 0.28 27.09
C PRO A 62 0.74 1.52 26.20
N ASP A 63 0.08 1.40 25.05
CA ASP A 63 -0.10 2.53 24.13
C ASP A 63 -0.86 3.69 24.78
N TYR A 64 -0.38 4.91 24.51
CA TYR A 64 -0.95 6.14 25.02
C TYR A 64 -0.96 7.22 23.94
N THR A 65 -2.14 7.75 23.64
CA THR A 65 -2.32 8.86 22.70
C THR A 65 -2.89 10.05 23.44
N TRP A 66 -2.16 11.17 23.40
CA TRP A 66 -2.60 12.43 23.95
C TRP A 66 -2.85 13.45 22.83
N MET A 67 -4.07 13.98 22.76
CA MET A 67 -4.43 15.04 21.81
C MET A 67 -4.31 16.40 22.49
N VAL A 68 -3.54 17.31 21.91
CA VAL A 68 -3.30 18.63 22.48
C VAL A 68 -4.50 19.55 22.19
N LEU A 69 -5.28 19.88 23.21
CA LEU A 69 -6.48 20.73 23.10
C LEU A 69 -6.27 22.19 23.56
N ALA A 70 -5.05 22.60 23.96
CA ALA A 70 -4.80 23.95 24.49
C ALA A 70 -3.34 24.45 24.32
N THR A 71 -3.17 25.74 24.63
CA THR A 71 -2.00 26.65 24.54
C THR A 71 -0.63 26.04 24.27
N SER A 72 0.08 26.68 23.33
CA SER A 72 1.50 26.45 23.07
C SER A 72 2.33 26.47 24.35
N GLY A 73 3.24 25.51 24.50
CA GLY A 73 4.03 25.34 25.72
C GLY A 73 4.78 24.00 25.73
N THR A 74 5.55 23.76 26.79
CA THR A 74 6.23 22.48 27.02
C THR A 74 5.43 21.62 27.99
N TYR A 75 5.20 20.37 27.61
CA TYR A 75 4.47 19.37 28.38
C TYR A 75 5.41 18.22 28.75
N ILE A 76 5.19 17.57 29.89
CA ILE A 76 5.92 16.36 30.29
C ILE A 76 4.93 15.20 30.31
N VAL A 77 5.20 14.19 29.49
CA VAL A 77 4.51 12.90 29.49
C VAL A 77 5.29 11.94 30.36
N SER A 78 4.66 11.28 31.32
CA SER A 78 5.28 10.35 32.27
C SER A 78 4.47 9.06 32.42
N ALA A 79 5.14 7.95 32.73
CA ALA A 79 4.52 6.64 32.91
C ALA A 79 4.82 6.06 34.29
N LYS A 80 3.81 5.46 34.93
CA LYS A 80 3.97 4.71 36.20
C LYS A 80 3.34 3.34 36.14
N ILE A 81 3.91 2.35 36.80
CA ILE A 81 3.34 1.00 36.95
C ILE A 81 3.36 0.65 38.42
N ALA A 82 2.20 0.32 39.00
CA ALA A 82 2.07 0.03 40.43
C ALA A 82 2.75 1.10 41.33
N ASP A 83 2.54 2.38 40.99
CA ASP A 83 3.12 3.58 41.61
C ASP A 83 4.65 3.79 41.46
N PHE A 84 5.36 2.89 40.77
CA PHE A 84 6.76 3.08 40.40
C PHE A 84 6.89 3.95 39.16
N ASP A 85 7.87 4.87 39.16
CA ASP A 85 8.17 5.75 38.03
C ASP A 85 8.99 5.02 36.95
N HIS A 86 8.52 5.08 35.70
CA HIS A 86 9.14 4.41 34.54
C HIS A 86 9.62 5.38 33.46
N GLY A 87 9.78 6.66 33.81
CA GLY A 87 10.41 7.67 32.97
C GLY A 87 9.44 8.71 32.40
N SER A 88 10.01 9.74 31.78
CA SER A 88 9.26 10.86 31.23
C SER A 88 9.93 11.49 30.01
N VAL A 89 9.13 12.06 29.10
CA VAL A 89 9.59 12.79 27.91
C VAL A 89 8.95 14.18 27.83
N ALA A 90 9.74 15.17 27.41
CA ALA A 90 9.24 16.53 27.18
C ALA A 90 8.76 16.71 25.73
N VAL A 91 7.57 17.27 25.56
CA VAL A 91 6.94 17.55 24.27
C VAL A 91 6.69 19.05 24.15
N VAL A 92 7.20 19.68 23.08
CA VAL A 92 7.03 21.12 22.82
C VAL A 92 5.92 21.32 21.79
N VAL A 93 4.89 22.06 22.16
CA VAL A 93 3.74 22.40 21.30
C VAL A 93 3.88 23.84 20.83
N GLY A 94 4.02 24.05 19.52
CA GLY A 94 4.04 25.37 18.89
C GLY A 94 2.66 26.02 18.79
N GLN A 95 2.59 27.35 18.60
CA GLN A 95 1.32 28.01 18.28
C GLN A 95 0.87 27.62 16.86
N PRO A 96 -0.44 27.41 16.63
CA PRO A 96 -0.96 27.22 15.28
C PRO A 96 -0.75 28.50 14.46
N GLU A 97 -0.27 28.33 13.22
CA GLU A 97 -0.14 29.41 12.24
C GLU A 97 -1.53 29.99 11.91
N PRO A 98 -1.75 31.32 11.89
CA PRO A 98 -3.07 31.89 11.74
C PRO A 98 -3.67 31.58 10.37
N ALA A 99 -4.82 30.90 10.36
CA ALA A 99 -5.63 30.68 9.17
C ALA A 99 -6.25 32.01 8.69
N ILE A 100 -6.03 32.36 7.42
CA ILE A 100 -6.70 33.49 6.76
C ILE A 100 -8.16 33.09 6.52
N ALA A 101 -9.09 33.71 7.26
CA ALA A 101 -10.52 33.52 7.08
C ALA A 101 -11.04 34.44 5.97
N VAL A 102 -11.52 33.85 4.86
CA VAL A 102 -12.37 34.56 3.88
C VAL A 102 -13.83 34.18 4.18
N THR A 103 -14.59 35.17 4.65
CA THR A 103 -16.02 35.05 4.94
C THR A 103 -16.80 35.49 3.71
N GLU A 104 -17.45 34.58 2.98
CA GLU A 104 -18.49 34.95 2.01
C GLU A 104 -19.88 34.58 2.50
N THR A 105 -20.78 35.55 2.37
CA THR A 105 -22.16 35.52 2.83
C THR A 105 -23.05 35.05 1.68
N ILE A 106 -23.72 33.91 1.85
CA ILE A 106 -24.63 33.37 0.84
C ILE A 106 -25.98 34.08 0.91
N THR A 107 -26.32 34.84 -0.13
CA THR A 107 -27.70 35.22 -0.47
C THR A 107 -28.07 34.63 -1.82
N MET A 108 -28.99 33.65 -1.84
CA MET A 108 -29.58 33.16 -3.08
C MET A 108 -30.71 34.09 -3.56
N PRO A 109 -30.84 34.24 -4.88
CA PRO A 109 -32.16 34.09 -5.48
C PRO A 109 -32.15 33.03 -6.59
N ILE A 110 -33.22 32.24 -6.60
CA ILE A 110 -33.56 31.29 -7.66
C ILE A 110 -33.93 32.07 -8.93
N ALA A 111 -33.25 31.77 -10.03
CA ALA A 111 -33.77 31.97 -11.38
C ALA A 111 -33.19 30.91 -12.33
N THR A 112 -34.08 30.06 -12.84
CA THR A 112 -33.81 29.07 -13.87
C THR A 112 -33.39 29.75 -15.18
N GLN A 113 -32.16 29.53 -15.66
CA GLN A 113 -31.78 29.78 -17.05
C GLN A 113 -30.86 28.69 -17.60
N VAL A 114 -31.18 28.31 -18.84
CA VAL A 114 -30.49 27.36 -19.71
C VAL A 114 -29.34 28.10 -20.38
N VAL A 115 -28.07 27.74 -20.14
CA VAL A 115 -26.92 28.22 -20.94
C VAL A 115 -25.78 27.19 -21.05
N THR A 116 -25.34 27.03 -22.29
CA THR A 116 -24.14 26.50 -22.96
C THR A 116 -22.82 26.47 -22.16
N PRO A 117 -21.88 25.52 -22.43
CA PRO A 117 -20.59 25.46 -21.73
C PRO A 117 -19.62 26.51 -22.28
N THR A 118 -19.14 27.37 -21.40
CA THR A 118 -17.93 28.18 -21.59
C THR A 118 -17.16 28.14 -20.29
N GLY A 119 -16.02 27.45 -20.31
CA GLY A 119 -15.00 27.60 -19.28
C GLY A 119 -14.26 28.91 -19.53
N GLU A 120 -14.25 29.79 -18.54
CA GLU A 120 -13.26 30.86 -18.45
C GLU A 120 -12.02 30.27 -17.78
N VAL A 121 -10.93 30.26 -18.54
CA VAL A 121 -9.57 29.99 -18.06
C VAL A 121 -9.04 31.33 -17.55
N ASP A 122 -8.41 31.37 -16.38
CA ASP A 122 -7.63 32.54 -15.95
C ASP A 122 -6.58 32.83 -17.03
N GLU A 123 -6.77 33.90 -17.81
CA GLU A 123 -5.90 34.28 -18.91
C GLU A 123 -4.65 35.01 -18.38
N GLU A 124 -3.61 34.26 -18.04
CA GLU A 124 -2.27 34.82 -17.74
C GLU A 124 -1.65 35.43 -19.02
N CYS A 125 -0.95 36.57 -18.88
CA CYS A 125 -0.33 37.26 -20.02
C CYS A 125 0.75 36.41 -20.69
N LEU A 126 1.65 35.79 -19.90
CA LEU A 126 2.66 34.84 -20.39
C LEU A 126 2.30 33.43 -19.93
N ASP A 127 1.91 32.56 -20.85
CA ASP A 127 1.72 31.12 -20.59
C ASP A 127 2.34 30.31 -21.73
N ALA A 128 2.78 29.09 -21.39
CA ALA A 128 3.38 28.16 -22.33
C ALA A 128 2.88 26.74 -22.00
N ARG A 129 2.37 26.05 -23.01
CA ARG A 129 1.88 24.67 -22.86
C ARG A 129 2.60 23.74 -23.81
N TYR A 130 3.03 22.60 -23.25
CA TYR A 130 3.54 21.48 -24.01
C TYR A 130 2.50 21.01 -25.04
N VAL A 131 2.95 20.79 -26.27
CA VAL A 131 2.14 20.22 -27.36
C VAL A 131 2.57 18.78 -27.64
N ALA A 132 3.86 18.57 -27.87
CA ALA A 132 4.41 17.26 -28.21
C ALA A 132 5.92 17.18 -28.02
N ASP A 133 6.43 15.98 -27.76
CA ASP A 133 7.81 15.60 -27.99
C ASP A 133 8.01 15.43 -29.49
N VAL A 134 8.89 16.23 -30.07
CA VAL A 134 9.31 16.07 -31.47
C VAL A 134 10.44 15.05 -31.52
N THR A 135 11.40 15.19 -30.61
CA THR A 135 12.47 14.24 -30.27
C THR A 135 12.86 14.50 -28.82
N ILE A 136 13.66 13.68 -28.16
CA ILE A 136 13.61 12.24 -28.06
C ILE A 136 12.34 11.86 -27.24
N PRO A 137 11.51 10.87 -27.66
CA PRO A 137 10.37 10.41 -26.85
C PRO A 137 10.82 9.95 -25.46
N ASP A 138 9.97 10.13 -24.47
CA ASP A 138 10.26 9.66 -23.13
C ASP A 138 10.55 8.15 -23.08
N ASP A 139 11.48 7.78 -22.20
CA ASP A 139 11.99 6.42 -22.02
C ASP A 139 12.83 5.86 -23.19
N THR A 140 13.28 6.70 -24.13
CA THR A 140 14.20 6.27 -25.18
C THR A 140 15.50 5.71 -24.60
N GLN A 141 15.93 4.58 -25.14
CA GLN A 141 17.18 3.91 -24.82
C GLN A 141 18.33 4.55 -25.62
N LEU A 142 19.34 5.03 -24.91
CA LEU A 142 20.56 5.60 -25.46
C LEU A 142 21.77 4.83 -24.91
N GLU A 143 22.88 4.79 -25.64
CA GLU A 143 24.15 4.30 -25.13
C GLU A 143 24.69 5.25 -24.05
N ASN A 144 25.54 4.74 -23.15
CA ASN A 144 26.23 5.59 -22.17
C ASN A 144 27.10 6.61 -22.91
N GLY A 145 27.02 7.88 -22.50
CA GLY A 145 27.77 8.97 -23.15
C GLY A 145 27.23 9.36 -24.53
N GLU A 146 26.10 8.81 -24.99
CA GLU A 146 25.51 9.18 -26.28
C GLU A 146 24.99 10.62 -26.26
N GLU A 147 25.44 11.43 -27.22
CA GLU A 147 24.93 12.79 -27.45
C GLU A 147 23.57 12.71 -28.17
N PHE A 148 22.58 13.48 -27.70
CA PHE A 148 21.25 13.54 -28.29
C PHE A 148 20.64 14.94 -28.24
N GLU A 149 19.64 15.17 -29.10
CA GLU A 149 18.88 16.42 -29.16
C GLU A 149 17.43 16.20 -28.75
N LYS A 150 17.02 16.80 -27.63
CA LYS A 150 15.63 16.82 -27.18
C LYS A 150 14.95 18.07 -27.74
N THR A 151 13.89 17.88 -28.51
CA THR A 151 13.06 18.92 -29.10
C THR A 151 11.63 18.80 -28.60
N TRP A 152 11.15 19.83 -27.92
CA TRP A 152 9.73 19.96 -27.56
C TRP A 152 9.04 20.92 -28.51
N ARG A 153 7.79 20.61 -28.86
CA ARG A 153 6.86 21.60 -29.42
C ARG A 153 6.05 22.21 -28.30
N VAL A 154 6.02 23.53 -28.25
CA VAL A 154 5.39 24.32 -27.20
C VAL A 154 4.52 25.39 -27.84
N ARG A 155 3.33 25.62 -27.29
CA ARG A 155 2.41 26.67 -27.73
C ARG A 155 2.40 27.83 -26.74
N ASN A 156 2.40 29.06 -27.25
CA ASN A 156 2.03 30.22 -26.44
C ASN A 156 0.51 30.20 -26.20
N THR A 157 0.10 29.92 -24.97
CA THR A 157 -1.31 29.90 -24.55
C THR A 157 -1.69 31.12 -23.71
N GLY A 158 -0.76 32.06 -23.55
CA GLY A 158 -1.03 33.34 -22.89
C GLY A 158 -1.72 34.33 -23.82
N THR A 159 -2.05 35.50 -23.28
CA THR A 159 -2.67 36.60 -24.04
C THR A 159 -1.67 37.58 -24.65
N CYS A 160 -0.38 37.45 -24.34
CA CYS A 160 0.69 38.33 -24.79
C CYS A 160 1.77 37.56 -25.58
N ALA A 161 2.42 38.23 -26.52
CA ALA A 161 3.61 37.69 -27.17
C ALA A 161 4.71 37.47 -26.12
N TRP A 162 5.42 36.34 -26.21
CA TRP A 162 6.60 36.13 -25.38
C TRP A 162 7.67 37.18 -25.70
N PRO A 163 8.37 37.73 -24.70
CA PRO A 163 9.47 38.66 -24.93
C PRO A 163 10.61 38.05 -25.77
N GLU A 164 11.35 38.89 -26.50
CA GLU A 164 12.51 38.46 -27.30
C GLU A 164 13.64 37.84 -26.46
N ASP A 165 13.71 38.14 -25.16
CA ASP A 165 14.68 37.56 -24.22
C ASP A 165 14.20 36.26 -23.56
N THR A 166 13.13 35.64 -24.08
CA THR A 166 12.60 34.37 -23.55
C THR A 166 13.58 33.24 -23.77
N VAL A 167 13.84 32.48 -22.69
CA VAL A 167 14.67 31.28 -22.68
C VAL A 167 13.91 30.09 -22.10
N LEU A 168 14.32 28.88 -22.48
CA LEU A 168 13.97 27.66 -21.76
C LEU A 168 15.11 27.34 -20.79
N ALA A 169 14.82 27.31 -19.49
CA ALA A 169 15.83 27.15 -18.44
C ALA A 169 15.65 25.85 -17.65
N PHE A 170 16.77 25.25 -17.23
CA PHE A 170 16.78 24.05 -16.42
C PHE A 170 16.29 24.36 -15.00
N VAL A 171 15.44 23.49 -14.45
CA VAL A 171 14.81 23.67 -13.13
C VAL A 171 15.35 22.66 -12.12
N LYS A 172 15.30 21.36 -12.45
CA LYS A 172 15.70 20.27 -11.54
C LYS A 172 15.91 18.95 -12.28
N GLY A 173 16.56 18.00 -11.59
CA GLY A 173 16.79 16.64 -12.06
C GLY A 173 18.21 16.44 -12.58
N SER A 174 18.36 15.62 -13.61
CA SER A 174 19.63 15.48 -14.34
C SER A 174 19.66 16.47 -15.51
N GLN A 175 20.68 17.31 -15.53
CA GLN A 175 20.88 18.28 -16.61
C GLN A 175 21.50 17.64 -17.86
N MET A 176 22.09 16.45 -17.75
CA MET A 176 22.62 15.66 -18.88
C MET A 176 23.59 16.50 -19.74
N ASP A 177 24.52 17.19 -19.09
CA ASP A 177 25.50 18.13 -19.69
C ASP A 177 24.91 19.25 -20.58
N ALA A 178 23.61 19.51 -20.47
CA ALA A 178 22.96 20.62 -21.14
C ALA A 178 23.36 21.98 -20.52
N PRO A 179 23.28 23.10 -21.27
CA PRO A 179 23.45 24.44 -20.70
C PRO A 179 22.35 24.77 -19.68
N ASP A 180 22.54 25.79 -18.84
CA ASP A 180 21.53 26.22 -17.86
C ASP A 180 20.26 26.79 -18.52
N SER A 181 20.38 27.27 -19.75
CA SER A 181 19.27 27.77 -20.56
C SER A 181 19.57 27.77 -22.06
N VAL A 182 18.54 27.72 -22.89
CA VAL A 182 18.61 27.93 -24.36
C VAL A 182 17.67 29.06 -24.79
N GLU A 183 18.09 29.85 -25.77
CA GLU A 183 17.26 30.93 -26.33
C GLU A 183 16.04 30.38 -27.08
N VAL A 184 14.88 30.98 -26.85
CA VAL A 184 13.62 30.65 -27.53
C VAL A 184 13.16 31.83 -28.40
N GLY A 185 13.23 33.05 -27.86
CA GLY A 185 12.79 34.26 -28.55
C GLY A 185 11.28 34.50 -28.48
N ALA A 186 10.81 35.50 -29.25
CA ALA A 186 9.42 35.90 -29.25
C ALA A 186 8.49 34.90 -29.98
N VAL A 187 7.33 34.62 -29.39
CA VAL A 187 6.27 33.77 -29.96
C VAL A 187 4.92 34.44 -29.70
N GLU A 188 4.13 34.66 -30.75
CA GLU A 188 2.81 35.30 -30.66
C GLU A 188 1.78 34.39 -29.98
N PRO A 189 0.74 34.95 -29.32
CA PRO A 189 -0.35 34.17 -28.74
C PRO A 189 -0.98 33.21 -29.76
N GLY A 190 -1.09 31.93 -29.37
CA GLY A 190 -1.64 30.86 -30.18
C GLY A 190 -0.64 30.16 -31.11
N ASP A 191 0.53 30.75 -31.35
CA ASP A 191 1.58 30.15 -32.18
C ASP A 191 2.37 29.07 -31.43
N GLU A 192 2.99 28.17 -32.20
CA GLU A 192 3.83 27.08 -31.71
C GLU A 192 5.29 27.28 -32.11
N VAL A 193 6.21 26.89 -31.23
CA VAL A 193 7.65 26.85 -31.47
C VAL A 193 8.22 25.50 -31.09
N GLU A 194 9.25 25.08 -31.81
CA GLU A 194 10.06 23.91 -31.47
C GLU A 194 11.35 24.35 -30.78
N VAL A 195 11.57 23.92 -29.54
CA VAL A 195 12.74 24.27 -28.74
C VAL A 195 13.62 23.05 -28.59
N THR A 196 14.87 23.15 -29.04
CA THR A 196 15.84 22.05 -29.04
C THR A 196 16.95 22.28 -28.04
N VAL A 197 17.26 21.27 -27.24
CA VAL A 197 18.37 21.26 -26.27
C VAL A 197 19.27 20.07 -26.56
N LYS A 198 20.57 20.35 -26.68
CA LYS A 198 21.63 19.34 -26.80
C LYS A 198 21.96 18.79 -25.42
N MET A 199 22.02 17.46 -25.31
CA MET A 199 22.24 16.73 -24.06
C MET A 199 23.15 15.53 -24.31
N THR A 200 23.75 15.02 -23.25
CA THR A 200 24.58 13.81 -23.26
C THR A 200 24.03 12.83 -22.23
N ALA A 201 23.75 11.60 -22.67
CA ALA A 201 23.33 10.52 -21.80
C ALA A 201 24.42 10.26 -20.75
N PRO A 202 24.11 10.25 -19.44
CA PRO A 202 25.13 10.00 -18.42
C PRO A 202 25.84 8.65 -18.58
N GLU A 203 27.09 8.57 -18.11
CA GLU A 203 27.95 7.37 -18.25
C GLU A 203 27.48 6.17 -17.40
N GLU A 204 26.68 6.41 -16.36
CA GLU A 204 26.19 5.37 -15.46
C GLU A 204 24.84 4.83 -15.95
N PRO A 205 24.66 3.50 -16.10
CA PRO A 205 23.40 2.94 -16.56
C PRO A 205 22.24 3.26 -15.61
N ASN A 206 21.28 4.08 -16.05
CA ASN A 206 20.09 4.42 -15.26
C ASN A 206 18.99 5.09 -16.10
N ARG A 207 17.82 5.30 -15.50
CA ARG A 207 16.78 6.21 -16.02
C ARG A 207 17.02 7.61 -15.49
N TYR A 208 17.13 8.59 -16.38
CA TYR A 208 17.38 9.99 -16.04
C TYR A 208 16.17 10.85 -16.40
N THR A 209 15.90 11.88 -15.59
CA THR A 209 14.85 12.87 -15.84
C THR A 209 15.38 14.28 -15.64
N GLY A 210 15.22 15.13 -16.65
CA GLY A 210 15.52 16.57 -16.57
C GLY A 210 14.23 17.39 -16.76
N VAL A 211 14.05 18.42 -15.94
CA VAL A 211 12.86 19.30 -15.95
C VAL A 211 13.27 20.73 -16.32
N TRP A 212 12.53 21.32 -17.26
CA TRP A 212 12.78 22.62 -17.87
C TRP A 212 11.51 23.48 -17.86
N GLN A 213 11.65 24.80 -17.85
CA GLN A 213 10.51 25.73 -17.87
C GLN A 213 10.90 27.04 -18.57
N MET A 214 9.92 27.69 -19.21
CA MET A 214 10.15 28.99 -19.85
C MET A 214 10.44 30.07 -18.81
N LYS A 215 11.32 31.01 -19.16
CA LYS A 215 11.79 32.06 -18.26
C LYS A 215 12.06 33.36 -19.00
N THR A 216 11.67 34.47 -18.39
CA THR A 216 12.05 35.85 -18.77
C THR A 216 12.83 36.52 -17.63
N ALA A 217 13.20 37.79 -17.79
CA ALA A 217 13.73 38.60 -16.70
C ALA A 217 12.80 38.70 -15.47
N GLU A 218 11.49 38.52 -15.66
CA GLU A 218 10.48 38.63 -14.59
C GLU A 218 10.30 37.32 -13.79
N GLY A 219 10.71 36.19 -14.35
CA GLY A 219 10.62 34.89 -13.69
C GLY A 219 10.28 33.74 -14.64
N PHE A 220 9.99 32.59 -14.05
CA PHE A 220 9.50 31.43 -14.78
C PHE A 220 8.01 31.57 -15.09
N PHE A 221 7.58 31.05 -16.24
CA PHE A 221 6.17 31.03 -16.65
C PHE A 221 5.84 29.74 -17.41
N GLY A 222 4.54 29.44 -17.52
CA GLY A 222 4.05 28.26 -18.22
C GLY A 222 4.30 26.92 -17.53
N GLY A 223 3.94 25.83 -18.21
CA GLY A 223 4.11 24.46 -17.71
C GLY A 223 5.55 23.95 -17.80
N ASN A 224 5.86 22.95 -16.98
CA ASN A 224 7.14 22.24 -17.05
C ASN A 224 7.23 21.35 -18.30
N LEU A 225 8.40 21.30 -18.90
CA LEU A 225 8.78 20.35 -19.94
C LEU A 225 9.76 19.31 -19.35
N SER A 226 9.59 18.04 -19.70
CA SER A 226 10.46 16.96 -19.22
C SER A 226 11.17 16.25 -20.36
N VAL A 227 12.38 15.80 -20.07
CA VAL A 227 13.11 14.79 -20.85
C VAL A 227 13.31 13.56 -19.97
N VAL A 228 12.97 12.39 -20.50
CA VAL A 228 13.25 11.12 -19.83
C VAL A 228 13.98 10.17 -20.78
N ILE A 229 15.17 9.70 -20.37
CA ILE A 229 15.96 8.73 -21.13
C ILE A 229 16.41 7.55 -20.26
N ARG A 230 16.85 6.47 -20.89
CA ARG A 230 17.58 5.37 -20.28
C ARG A 230 18.99 5.35 -20.87
N ALA A 231 20.00 5.58 -20.05
CA ALA A 231 21.40 5.52 -20.48
C ALA A 231 21.96 4.10 -20.25
N GLY A 232 22.69 3.60 -21.24
CA GLY A 232 23.40 2.32 -21.22
C GLY A 232 22.50 1.09 -21.27
N ASP A 233 23.08 -0.05 -21.61
CA ASP A 233 22.38 -1.33 -21.45
C ASP A 233 22.04 -1.51 -19.96
N VAL A 234 20.76 -1.31 -19.62
CA VAL A 234 20.21 -1.90 -18.40
C VAL A 234 20.39 -3.38 -18.61
N GLU A 235 21.39 -3.98 -17.96
CA GLU A 235 21.81 -5.37 -18.10
C GLU A 235 20.60 -6.22 -18.52
N SER A 236 20.60 -6.72 -19.75
CA SER A 236 19.46 -7.42 -20.31
C SER A 236 19.14 -8.58 -19.37
N ILE A 237 18.05 -8.43 -18.62
CA ILE A 237 17.63 -9.42 -17.65
C ILE A 237 17.41 -10.71 -18.46
N PRO A 238 18.09 -11.83 -18.14
CA PRO A 238 17.85 -13.08 -18.87
C PRO A 238 16.35 -13.37 -18.84
N VAL A 239 15.77 -13.53 -20.03
CA VAL A 239 14.32 -13.66 -20.25
C VAL A 239 13.79 -14.75 -19.33
N ALA A 240 12.95 -14.34 -18.38
CA ALA A 240 12.37 -15.25 -17.42
C ALA A 240 11.47 -16.27 -18.14
N PRO A 241 11.35 -17.53 -17.65
CA PRO A 241 10.45 -18.49 -18.25
C PRO A 241 9.03 -17.93 -18.32
N PRO A 242 8.29 -18.20 -19.41
CA PRO A 242 6.97 -17.61 -19.63
C PRO A 242 6.04 -17.94 -18.45
N PRO A 243 5.25 -16.98 -17.96
CA PRO A 243 4.34 -17.21 -16.84
C PRO A 243 3.38 -18.37 -17.11
N SER A 244 3.26 -19.26 -16.12
CA SER A 244 2.49 -20.50 -16.22
C SER A 244 1.07 -20.27 -15.69
N GLY A 245 0.28 -19.50 -16.42
CA GLY A 245 -1.10 -19.16 -16.03
C GLY A 245 -2.15 -20.10 -16.65
N GLY A 246 -2.32 -21.31 -16.11
CA GLY A 246 -3.35 -22.26 -16.54
C GLY A 246 -4.09 -22.88 -15.35
N GLY A 247 -5.43 -22.79 -15.32
CA GLY A 247 -6.26 -23.37 -14.26
C GLY A 247 -7.62 -22.71 -14.09
N GLY A 248 -8.55 -23.47 -13.48
CA GLY A 248 -9.86 -22.96 -13.04
C GLY A 248 -9.75 -22.06 -11.80
N PHE A 249 -10.90 -21.58 -11.32
CA PHE A 249 -10.97 -20.82 -10.07
C PHE A 249 -10.68 -21.70 -8.84
N GLU A 250 -9.94 -21.16 -7.87
CA GLU A 250 -9.68 -21.80 -6.57
C GLU A 250 -9.96 -20.82 -5.40
N LEU A 251 -10.18 -21.35 -4.20
CA LEU A 251 -10.50 -20.57 -3.00
C LEU A 251 -9.54 -20.93 -1.86
N GLY A 252 -9.24 -19.95 -1.02
CA GLY A 252 -8.51 -20.12 0.23
C GLY A 252 -8.92 -19.14 1.31
N GLY A 253 -8.20 -19.17 2.42
CA GLY A 253 -8.40 -18.23 3.53
C GLY A 253 -7.09 -17.81 4.19
N HIS A 254 -7.02 -16.55 4.63
CA HIS A 254 -5.93 -16.05 5.46
C HIS A 254 -6.15 -16.57 6.88
N VAL A 255 -5.17 -17.31 7.40
CA VAL A 255 -5.22 -17.93 8.72
C VAL A 255 -4.22 -17.26 9.66
N ARG A 256 -4.63 -17.09 10.92
CA ARG A 256 -3.77 -16.62 12.00
C ARG A 256 -3.11 -17.81 12.70
N ASP A 257 -3.89 -18.84 13.03
CA ASP A 257 -3.35 -20.07 13.62
C ASP A 257 -2.83 -21.00 12.52
N THR A 258 -1.51 -21.02 12.37
CA THR A 258 -0.81 -21.86 11.38
C THR A 258 -0.91 -23.36 11.67
N GLY A 259 -1.45 -23.76 12.83
CA GLY A 259 -1.85 -25.14 13.12
C GLY A 259 -3.12 -25.59 12.38
N LEU A 260 -3.83 -24.66 11.73
CA LEU A 260 -5.06 -24.88 10.95
C LEU A 260 -6.15 -25.64 11.74
N PRO A 261 -6.59 -25.12 12.91
CA PRO A 261 -7.61 -25.78 13.73
C PRO A 261 -8.97 -25.89 13.04
N TYR A 262 -9.23 -25.06 12.02
CA TYR A 262 -10.47 -25.03 11.26
C TYR A 262 -10.37 -25.66 9.86
N ALA A 263 -9.34 -26.49 9.62
CA ALA A 263 -9.11 -27.14 8.33
C ALA A 263 -10.37 -27.83 7.77
N ASP A 264 -11.11 -28.57 8.59
CA ASP A 264 -12.31 -29.29 8.15
C ASP A 264 -13.42 -28.33 7.64
N LYS A 265 -13.57 -27.16 8.26
CA LYS A 265 -14.55 -26.15 7.84
C LYS A 265 -14.11 -25.44 6.56
N MET A 266 -12.81 -25.16 6.44
CA MET A 266 -12.23 -24.58 5.23
C MET A 266 -12.41 -25.52 4.03
N HIS A 267 -12.06 -26.80 4.18
CA HIS A 267 -12.28 -27.83 3.15
C HIS A 267 -13.77 -27.99 2.82
N TYR A 268 -14.63 -28.01 3.84
CA TYR A 268 -16.07 -28.02 3.62
C TYR A 268 -16.54 -26.82 2.79
N ALA A 269 -16.01 -25.61 3.03
CA ALA A 269 -16.30 -24.43 2.23
C ALA A 269 -15.73 -24.45 0.80
N GLY A 270 -14.99 -25.51 0.42
CA GLY A 270 -14.30 -25.63 -0.87
C GLY A 270 -12.97 -24.88 -0.95
N MET A 271 -12.40 -24.50 0.21
CA MET A 271 -11.08 -23.88 0.28
C MET A 271 -9.99 -24.94 0.19
N ASN A 272 -9.07 -24.78 -0.76
CA ASN A 272 -7.90 -25.64 -0.95
C ASN A 272 -6.59 -24.88 -0.77
N TRP A 273 -6.66 -23.58 -0.46
CA TRP A 273 -5.52 -22.72 -0.16
C TRP A 273 -5.59 -22.20 1.28
N SER A 274 -4.43 -22.10 1.91
CA SER A 274 -4.22 -21.32 3.12
C SER A 274 -3.24 -20.19 2.81
N LYS A 275 -3.35 -19.07 3.51
CA LYS A 275 -2.47 -17.91 3.35
C LYS A 275 -1.97 -17.42 4.70
N VAL A 276 -0.70 -17.02 4.74
CA VAL A 276 -0.08 -16.31 5.87
C VAL A 276 0.86 -15.22 5.35
N GLN A 277 1.11 -14.21 6.17
CA GLN A 277 2.22 -13.29 5.97
C GLN A 277 3.50 -13.84 6.62
N VAL A 278 4.64 -13.66 5.94
CA VAL A 278 5.97 -13.96 6.45
C VAL A 278 6.87 -12.75 6.22
N HIS A 279 7.75 -12.46 7.18
CA HIS A 279 8.61 -11.28 7.11
C HIS A 279 10.02 -11.62 6.65
N TYR A 280 10.68 -10.69 5.98
CA TYR A 280 12.02 -10.87 5.43
C TYR A 280 12.99 -11.53 6.43
N GLY A 281 13.63 -12.61 5.99
CA GLY A 281 14.55 -13.43 6.79
C GLY A 281 13.89 -14.56 7.59
N GLN A 282 12.56 -14.61 7.67
CA GLN A 282 11.84 -15.70 8.32
C GLN A 282 11.93 -17.00 7.52
N ASP A 283 12.16 -18.12 8.21
CA ASP A 283 11.99 -19.47 7.66
C ASP A 283 10.50 -19.88 7.75
N ALA A 284 9.91 -20.26 6.62
CA ALA A 284 8.52 -20.71 6.52
C ALA A 284 8.39 -22.22 6.29
N SER A 285 9.49 -22.98 6.28
CA SER A 285 9.49 -24.42 5.97
C SER A 285 8.51 -25.23 6.82
N GLY A 286 8.44 -24.95 8.13
CA GLY A 286 7.48 -25.59 9.03
C GLY A 286 6.03 -25.25 8.73
N ILE A 287 5.73 -23.99 8.38
CA ILE A 287 4.37 -23.54 8.06
C ILE A 287 3.89 -24.20 6.75
N ILE A 288 4.77 -24.24 5.75
CA ILE A 288 4.51 -24.91 4.47
C ILE A 288 4.18 -26.39 4.70
N GLN A 289 5.00 -27.09 5.50
CA GLN A 289 4.78 -28.50 5.81
C GLN A 289 3.45 -28.76 6.52
N VAL A 290 3.06 -27.89 7.46
CA VAL A 290 1.77 -28.02 8.16
C VAL A 290 0.61 -27.83 7.19
N ALA A 291 0.65 -26.82 6.33
CA ALA A 291 -0.38 -26.57 5.32
C ALA A 291 -0.55 -27.77 4.38
N HIS A 292 0.55 -28.28 3.83
CA HIS A 292 0.55 -29.45 2.94
C HIS A 292 0.05 -30.71 3.67
N ALA A 293 0.47 -30.94 4.91
CA ALA A 293 0.00 -32.07 5.71
C ALA A 293 -1.50 -32.02 6.02
N LYS A 294 -2.09 -30.82 6.00
CA LYS A 294 -3.53 -30.58 6.14
C LYS A 294 -4.27 -30.54 4.80
N GLY A 295 -3.59 -30.82 3.69
CA GLY A 295 -4.18 -30.90 2.36
C GLY A 295 -4.41 -29.54 1.69
N PHE A 296 -3.81 -28.46 2.19
CA PHE A 296 -3.88 -27.14 1.55
C PHE A 296 -2.64 -26.89 0.70
N LYS A 297 -2.83 -26.14 -0.38
CA LYS A 297 -1.76 -25.32 -0.96
C LYS A 297 -1.49 -24.11 -0.06
N ILE A 298 -0.27 -23.58 -0.07
CA ILE A 298 0.10 -22.43 0.75
C ILE A 298 0.51 -21.23 -0.12
N GLN A 299 -0.16 -20.10 0.12
CA GLN A 299 0.28 -18.79 -0.36
C GLN A 299 1.02 -18.06 0.76
N LEU A 300 2.24 -17.62 0.49
CA LEU A 300 3.00 -16.76 1.41
C LEU A 300 2.99 -15.33 0.87
N SER A 301 2.47 -14.39 1.65
CA SER A 301 2.75 -12.96 1.40
C SER A 301 4.10 -12.65 2.02
N ALA A 302 5.11 -12.41 1.18
CA ALA A 302 6.49 -12.17 1.60
C ALA A 302 6.70 -10.66 1.80
N LEU A 303 6.78 -10.22 3.06
CA LEU A 303 6.87 -8.81 3.42
C LEU A 303 8.32 -8.39 3.67
N GLY A 304 8.76 -7.36 2.95
CA GLY A 304 9.99 -6.65 3.29
C GLY A 304 9.76 -5.61 4.38
N ARG A 305 10.84 -4.98 4.84
CA ARG A 305 10.75 -3.79 5.68
C ARG A 305 10.83 -2.55 4.78
N PRO A 306 10.05 -1.49 5.03
CA PRO A 306 10.05 -0.31 4.18
C PRO A 306 11.43 0.31 3.95
N ASP A 307 12.30 0.32 4.97
CA ASP A 307 13.65 0.91 4.92
C ASP A 307 14.63 0.16 4.00
N MET A 308 14.35 -1.12 3.70
CA MET A 308 15.25 -1.94 2.89
C MET A 308 15.42 -1.42 1.47
N VAL A 309 14.41 -0.71 0.94
CA VAL A 309 14.38 -0.28 -0.47
C VAL A 309 15.47 0.76 -0.81
N THR A 310 16.12 1.31 0.21
CA THR A 310 17.25 2.25 0.07
C THR A 310 18.61 1.57 0.15
N GLN A 311 18.65 0.30 0.52
CA GLN A 311 19.89 -0.43 0.71
C GLN A 311 20.40 -0.96 -0.65
N PRO A 312 21.70 -0.80 -0.95
CA PRO A 312 22.27 -1.35 -2.18
C PRO A 312 22.06 -2.86 -2.27
N GLY A 313 21.49 -3.34 -3.39
CA GLY A 313 21.31 -4.77 -3.65
C GLY A 313 20.11 -5.42 -2.98
N PHE A 314 19.24 -4.65 -2.32
CA PHE A 314 18.10 -5.20 -1.57
C PHE A 314 17.17 -6.07 -2.44
N GLU A 315 17.04 -5.76 -3.74
CA GLU A 315 16.19 -6.56 -4.64
C GLU A 315 16.72 -7.98 -4.79
N GLN A 316 18.05 -8.15 -4.85
CA GLN A 316 18.69 -9.45 -4.96
C GLN A 316 18.65 -10.20 -3.63
N ASP A 317 18.86 -9.51 -2.51
CA ASP A 317 18.76 -10.11 -1.18
C ASP A 317 17.35 -10.61 -0.88
N PHE A 318 16.34 -9.80 -1.20
CA PHE A 318 14.94 -10.19 -1.12
C PHE A 318 14.63 -11.37 -2.05
N ALA A 319 15.09 -11.32 -3.30
CA ALA A 319 14.90 -12.40 -4.27
C ALA A 319 15.52 -13.73 -3.81
N ASN A 320 16.71 -13.70 -3.19
CA ASN A 320 17.37 -14.88 -2.64
C ASN A 320 16.54 -15.49 -1.50
N TRP A 321 15.96 -14.65 -0.64
CA TRP A 321 15.10 -15.12 0.45
C TRP A 321 13.81 -15.78 -0.08
N VAL A 322 13.09 -15.15 -1.00
CA VAL A 322 11.86 -15.74 -1.56
C VAL A 322 12.14 -16.96 -2.44
N ALA A 323 13.31 -17.08 -3.06
CA ALA A 323 13.75 -18.31 -3.70
C ALA A 323 13.91 -19.45 -2.68
N GLY A 324 14.37 -19.15 -1.46
CA GLY A 324 14.38 -20.10 -0.34
C GLY A 324 12.98 -20.57 0.05
N LEU A 325 12.00 -19.65 0.09
CA LEU A 325 10.59 -20.01 0.34
C LEU A 325 10.03 -20.93 -0.77
N ALA A 326 10.36 -20.64 -2.03
CA ALA A 326 9.96 -21.45 -3.18
C ALA A 326 10.60 -22.85 -3.14
N ALA A 327 11.89 -22.93 -2.82
CA ALA A 327 12.62 -24.19 -2.65
C ALA A 327 12.08 -25.02 -1.47
N ALA A 328 11.59 -24.36 -0.42
CA ALA A 328 10.93 -25.02 0.71
C ALA A 328 9.53 -25.57 0.37
N GLY A 329 8.98 -25.24 -0.81
CA GLY A 329 7.74 -25.81 -1.32
C GLY A 329 6.53 -24.87 -1.28
N ALA A 330 6.72 -23.54 -1.16
CA ALA A 330 5.60 -22.61 -1.28
C ALA A 330 4.88 -22.78 -2.64
N ASP A 331 3.54 -22.88 -2.63
CA ASP A 331 2.75 -23.02 -3.86
C ASP A 331 2.55 -21.68 -4.55
N ALA A 332 2.46 -20.59 -3.79
CA ALA A 332 2.42 -19.23 -4.30
C ALA A 332 3.14 -18.26 -3.37
N ILE A 333 3.78 -17.25 -3.96
CA ILE A 333 4.44 -16.16 -3.24
C ILE A 333 3.93 -14.83 -3.80
N GLU A 334 3.33 -14.02 -2.93
CA GLU A 334 3.10 -12.60 -3.20
C GLU A 334 4.36 -11.81 -2.83
N VAL A 335 4.90 -11.08 -3.81
CA VAL A 335 6.15 -10.34 -3.68
C VAL A 335 5.83 -8.94 -3.15
N TRP A 336 6.03 -8.73 -1.85
CA TRP A 336 5.73 -7.51 -1.10
C TRP A 336 4.23 -7.30 -0.77
N ASN A 337 3.93 -6.34 0.11
CA ASN A 337 2.58 -5.93 0.49
C ASN A 337 2.38 -4.44 0.23
N GLU A 338 1.33 -4.04 -0.50
CA GLU A 338 0.94 -2.64 -0.76
C GLU A 338 2.09 -1.61 -0.97
N PRO A 339 3.04 -1.87 -1.89
CA PRO A 339 4.23 -1.04 -2.10
C PRO A 339 3.95 0.38 -2.63
N ASN A 340 2.68 0.73 -2.87
CA ASN A 340 2.25 2.04 -3.33
C ASN A 340 2.02 3.05 -2.19
N ILE A 341 2.20 2.65 -0.93
CA ILE A 341 2.08 3.52 0.25
C ILE A 341 3.33 3.51 1.14
N ASP A 342 3.54 4.63 1.82
CA ASP A 342 4.70 4.96 2.67
C ASP A 342 4.87 4.04 3.89
N ARG A 343 3.78 3.44 4.37
CA ARG A 343 3.81 2.43 5.42
C ARG A 343 4.56 1.16 5.00
N GLU A 344 4.49 0.79 3.73
CA GLU A 344 5.04 -0.48 3.23
C GLU A 344 6.28 -0.30 2.36
N TRP A 345 6.50 0.91 1.85
CA TRP A 345 7.63 1.24 0.98
C TRP A 345 8.11 2.66 1.28
N GLN A 346 9.41 2.84 1.53
CA GLN A 346 9.91 4.12 2.03
C GLN A 346 9.51 5.30 1.14
N ILE A 347 8.94 6.34 1.75
CA ILE A 347 8.61 7.61 1.11
C ILE A 347 9.84 8.21 0.41
N GLY A 348 9.65 8.76 -0.79
CA GLY A 348 10.74 9.19 -1.66
C GLY A 348 11.15 8.14 -2.69
N HIS A 349 10.80 6.87 -2.47
CA HIS A 349 11.21 5.74 -3.29
C HIS A 349 10.05 4.93 -3.87
N ILE A 350 8.79 5.33 -3.63
CA ILE A 350 7.60 4.66 -4.16
C ILE A 350 7.56 4.87 -5.68
N SER A 351 7.72 3.79 -6.43
CA SER A 351 7.78 3.82 -7.88
C SER A 351 7.35 2.47 -8.47
N PRO A 352 6.45 2.46 -9.47
CA PRO A 352 6.13 1.25 -10.22
C PRO A 352 7.36 0.60 -10.87
N GLN A 353 8.34 1.41 -11.32
CA GLN A 353 9.59 0.92 -11.91
C GLN A 353 10.49 0.25 -10.86
N ALA A 354 10.64 0.86 -9.69
CA ALA A 354 11.42 0.28 -8.59
C ALA A 354 10.82 -1.05 -8.13
N TYR A 355 9.50 -1.10 -7.95
CA TYR A 355 8.81 -2.34 -7.62
C TYR A 355 8.93 -3.39 -8.73
N THR A 356 8.83 -2.99 -10.01
CA THR A 356 8.98 -3.93 -11.14
C THR A 356 10.36 -4.57 -11.17
N LYS A 357 11.42 -3.83 -10.82
CA LYS A 357 12.78 -4.38 -10.68
C LYS A 357 12.85 -5.46 -9.59
N LEU A 358 12.25 -5.21 -8.42
CA LEU A 358 12.13 -6.19 -7.35
C LEU A 358 11.34 -7.43 -7.81
N LEU A 359 10.18 -7.22 -8.43
CA LEU A 359 9.29 -8.28 -8.90
C LEU A 359 9.98 -9.18 -9.94
N CYS A 360 10.64 -8.59 -10.94
CA CYS A 360 11.36 -9.35 -11.98
C CYS A 360 12.57 -10.10 -11.44
N THR A 361 13.28 -9.55 -10.45
CA THR A 361 14.40 -10.23 -9.80
C THR A 361 13.90 -11.40 -8.96
N SER A 362 12.83 -11.19 -8.19
CA SER A 362 12.18 -12.23 -7.39
C SER A 362 11.58 -13.34 -8.27
N TYR A 363 10.89 -12.98 -9.35
CA TYR A 363 10.28 -13.94 -10.28
C TYR A 363 11.30 -14.94 -10.83
N ARG A 364 12.45 -14.45 -11.32
CA ARG A 364 13.51 -15.32 -11.84
C ARG A 364 14.08 -16.24 -10.76
N ALA A 365 14.34 -15.70 -9.58
CA ALA A 365 14.91 -16.47 -8.47
C ALA A 365 13.93 -17.55 -7.99
N ILE A 366 12.64 -17.21 -7.85
CA ILE A 366 11.56 -18.15 -7.51
C ILE A 366 11.45 -19.24 -8.58
N LYS A 367 11.35 -18.89 -9.87
CA LYS A 367 11.20 -19.88 -10.94
C LYS A 367 12.42 -20.77 -11.11
N ALA A 368 13.62 -20.26 -10.83
CA ALA A 368 14.85 -21.06 -10.83
C ALA A 368 14.88 -22.06 -9.66
N ALA A 369 14.41 -21.67 -8.49
CA ALA A 369 14.33 -22.54 -7.31
C ALA A 369 13.21 -23.59 -7.42
N ASN A 370 12.03 -23.16 -7.88
CA ASN A 370 10.87 -24.02 -8.09
C ASN A 370 9.94 -23.40 -9.15
N ALA A 371 9.99 -23.94 -10.37
CA ALA A 371 9.18 -23.46 -11.49
C ALA A 371 7.65 -23.61 -11.25
N GLY A 372 7.25 -24.48 -10.31
CA GLY A 372 5.85 -24.69 -9.94
C GLY A 372 5.27 -23.65 -8.99
N THR A 373 6.11 -22.87 -8.30
CA THR A 373 5.65 -21.80 -7.40
C THR A 373 5.09 -20.64 -8.22
N ALA A 374 3.83 -20.27 -7.95
CA ALA A 374 3.21 -19.10 -8.56
C ALA A 374 3.78 -17.80 -7.96
N VAL A 375 4.00 -16.80 -8.82
CA VAL A 375 4.45 -15.47 -8.42
C VAL A 375 3.30 -14.50 -8.61
N ILE A 376 2.89 -13.87 -7.51
CA ILE A 376 1.81 -12.88 -7.47
C ILE A 376 2.46 -11.51 -7.26
N SER A 377 2.10 -10.51 -8.08
CA SER A 377 2.50 -9.14 -7.78
C SER A 377 1.88 -8.71 -6.44
N ALA A 378 2.46 -7.74 -5.74
CA ALA A 378 1.83 -7.17 -4.57
C ALA A 378 0.47 -6.58 -4.97
N ALA A 379 -0.53 -6.81 -4.14
CA ALA A 379 -1.75 -6.01 -4.17
C ALA A 379 -1.43 -4.55 -3.80
N PRO A 380 -1.86 -3.54 -4.59
CA PRO A 380 -1.77 -2.15 -4.16
C PRO A 380 -2.82 -1.85 -3.10
N ALA A 381 -2.50 -0.95 -2.16
CA ALA A 381 -3.49 -0.34 -1.27
C ALA A 381 -4.49 0.47 -2.13
N PRO A 382 -5.81 0.21 -2.02
CA PRO A 382 -6.81 0.84 -2.88
C PRO A 382 -7.32 2.14 -2.24
N THR A 383 -6.49 3.18 -2.24
CA THR A 383 -6.65 4.36 -1.40
C THR A 383 -7.61 5.40 -1.94
N GLY A 384 -7.60 5.68 -3.24
CA GLY A 384 -8.36 6.77 -3.88
C GLY A 384 -8.13 8.18 -3.28
N SER A 385 -7.26 8.27 -2.28
CA SER A 385 -7.08 9.41 -1.39
C SER A 385 -5.99 10.35 -1.90
N PHE A 386 -5.28 9.95 -2.96
CA PHE A 386 -4.19 10.72 -3.56
C PHE A 386 -4.63 11.43 -4.85
N GLY A 387 -5.93 11.47 -5.15
CA GLY A 387 -6.49 12.23 -6.27
C GLY A 387 -6.34 11.57 -7.63
N GLY A 388 -6.17 10.25 -7.68
CA GLY A 388 -5.99 9.47 -8.91
C GLY A 388 -4.57 9.59 -9.49
N VAL A 389 -3.59 10.03 -8.70
CA VAL A 389 -2.21 10.25 -9.17
C VAL A 389 -1.18 9.54 -8.28
N CYS A 390 0.02 9.34 -8.82
CA CYS A 390 1.21 9.13 -7.99
C CYS A 390 1.77 10.50 -7.56
N GLN A 391 2.06 10.68 -6.28
CA GLN A 391 2.61 11.94 -5.78
C GLN A 391 3.99 12.23 -6.38
N PRO A 392 4.26 13.49 -6.78
CA PRO A 392 5.59 13.87 -7.26
C PRO A 392 6.61 13.70 -6.13
N ASN A 393 7.80 13.19 -6.48
CA ASN A 393 8.91 12.83 -5.58
C ASN A 393 8.82 11.45 -4.89
N GLY A 394 8.08 10.48 -5.45
CA GLY A 394 8.05 9.12 -4.92
C GLY A 394 7.31 8.99 -3.58
N GLY A 395 6.30 9.85 -3.38
CA GLY A 395 5.31 9.71 -2.31
C GLY A 395 4.26 8.65 -2.65
N ASN A 396 3.14 8.66 -1.93
CA ASN A 396 2.09 7.66 -2.10
C ASN A 396 1.51 7.69 -3.53
N CYS A 397 1.01 6.55 -4.00
CA CYS A 397 0.40 6.43 -5.32
C CYS A 397 -0.93 5.69 -5.28
N ASP A 398 -1.94 6.26 -5.95
CA ASP A 398 -3.21 5.57 -6.14
C ASP A 398 -3.06 4.34 -7.05
N ASP A 399 -3.95 3.39 -6.85
CA ASP A 399 -3.88 2.05 -7.44
C ASP A 399 -3.91 2.02 -8.97
N ILE A 400 -4.73 2.86 -9.63
CA ILE A 400 -4.78 2.93 -11.10
C ILE A 400 -3.44 3.34 -11.71
N PRO A 401 -2.88 4.53 -11.42
CA PRO A 401 -1.59 4.94 -11.99
C PRO A 401 -0.45 4.01 -11.55
N TRP A 402 -0.54 3.40 -10.36
CA TRP A 402 0.39 2.36 -9.94
C TRP A 402 0.38 1.15 -10.89
N LEU A 403 -0.79 0.54 -11.11
CA LEU A 403 -0.93 -0.65 -11.97
C LEU A 403 -0.59 -0.36 -13.44
N GLN A 404 -0.99 0.80 -13.97
CA GLN A 404 -0.59 1.25 -15.30
C GLN A 404 0.94 1.42 -15.39
N GLY A 405 1.55 1.98 -14.35
CA GLY A 405 2.99 2.07 -14.22
C GLY A 405 3.69 0.71 -14.23
N LEU A 406 3.10 -0.32 -13.61
CA LEU A 406 3.62 -1.69 -13.66
C LEU A 406 3.60 -2.26 -15.08
N VAL A 407 2.49 -2.06 -15.82
CA VAL A 407 2.39 -2.46 -17.23
C VAL A 407 3.46 -1.78 -18.06
N ASN A 408 3.59 -0.45 -17.92
CA ASN A 408 4.57 0.35 -18.66
C ASN A 408 6.03 -0.03 -18.31
N ALA A 409 6.28 -0.47 -17.07
CA ALA A 409 7.58 -0.95 -16.63
C ALA A 409 7.89 -2.40 -17.07
N GLY A 410 6.94 -3.11 -17.69
CA GLY A 410 7.12 -4.49 -18.17
C GLY A 410 6.82 -5.59 -17.15
N ALA A 411 6.18 -5.25 -16.02
CA ALA A 411 5.91 -6.19 -14.93
C ALA A 411 5.09 -7.43 -15.34
N THR A 412 4.28 -7.33 -16.40
CA THR A 412 3.44 -8.42 -16.93
C THR A 412 4.24 -9.69 -17.29
N GLN A 413 5.54 -9.56 -17.57
CA GLN A 413 6.42 -10.70 -17.85
C GLN A 413 7.01 -11.35 -16.58
N CYS A 414 6.83 -10.71 -15.42
CA CYS A 414 7.48 -11.04 -14.15
C CYS A 414 6.48 -11.48 -13.07
N MET A 415 5.29 -11.92 -13.46
CA MET A 415 4.27 -12.46 -12.57
C MET A 415 3.39 -13.46 -13.29
N ASP A 416 2.84 -14.41 -12.54
CA ASP A 416 1.79 -15.31 -12.99
C ASP A 416 0.40 -14.71 -12.79
N TYR A 417 0.23 -13.91 -11.73
CA TYR A 417 -1.05 -13.31 -11.37
C TYR A 417 -0.91 -11.87 -10.85
N ILE A 418 -1.95 -11.07 -11.07
CA ILE A 418 -2.08 -9.72 -10.53
C ILE A 418 -2.59 -9.83 -9.09
N GLY A 419 -1.82 -9.39 -8.10
CA GLY A 419 -2.30 -9.27 -6.72
C GLY A 419 -3.34 -8.17 -6.58
N ALA A 420 -4.35 -8.40 -5.74
CA ALA A 420 -5.36 -7.40 -5.42
C ALA A 420 -5.90 -7.58 -4.00
N HIS A 421 -6.26 -6.46 -3.37
CA HIS A 421 -6.98 -6.41 -2.10
C HIS A 421 -8.38 -5.84 -2.31
N HIS A 422 -9.39 -6.48 -1.71
CA HIS A 422 -10.75 -5.95 -1.59
C HIS A 422 -11.29 -6.16 -0.18
N ASN A 423 -10.90 -5.27 0.73
CA ASN A 423 -11.29 -5.32 2.14
C ASN A 423 -12.35 -4.27 2.49
N ALA A 424 -12.77 -3.44 1.53
CA ALA A 424 -13.72 -2.35 1.72
C ALA A 424 -15.17 -2.74 1.38
N GLY A 425 -15.51 -4.04 1.46
CA GLY A 425 -16.82 -4.52 1.02
C GLY A 425 -17.94 -4.26 2.03
N ALA A 426 -18.93 -3.45 1.65
CA ALA A 426 -20.23 -3.34 2.33
C ALA A 426 -21.44 -3.26 1.39
N THR A 427 -21.30 -3.79 0.17
CA THR A 427 -22.39 -3.97 -0.80
C THR A 427 -22.27 -5.31 -1.51
N ALA A 428 -23.31 -5.73 -2.23
CA ALA A 428 -23.25 -6.93 -3.05
C ALA A 428 -22.09 -6.87 -4.06
N PRO A 429 -21.35 -7.96 -4.30
CA PRO A 429 -20.20 -7.97 -5.21
C PRO A 429 -20.47 -7.47 -6.65
N SER A 430 -21.70 -7.62 -7.15
CA SER A 430 -22.12 -7.09 -8.46
C SER A 430 -22.54 -5.61 -8.43
N ALA A 431 -22.67 -5.00 -7.25
CA ALA A 431 -23.06 -3.61 -7.11
C ALA A 431 -22.03 -2.68 -7.75
N ARG A 432 -22.51 -1.55 -8.27
CA ARG A 432 -21.70 -0.49 -8.87
C ARG A 432 -21.96 0.88 -8.25
N SER A 433 -22.85 0.94 -7.28
CA SER A 433 -23.24 2.13 -6.53
C SER A 433 -23.85 1.72 -5.19
N GLY A 434 -23.99 2.67 -4.27
CA GLY A 434 -24.71 2.49 -3.01
C GLY A 434 -23.84 2.04 -1.83
N HIS A 435 -22.51 2.07 -1.96
CA HIS A 435 -21.64 1.79 -0.82
C HIS A 435 -21.75 2.90 0.25
N PRO A 436 -21.90 2.56 1.55
CA PRO A 436 -22.16 3.57 2.60
C PRO A 436 -21.07 4.64 2.78
N ALA A 437 -19.81 4.30 2.47
CA ALA A 437 -18.68 5.22 2.50
C ALA A 437 -18.43 5.95 1.17
N ASP A 438 -19.13 5.58 0.11
CA ASP A 438 -18.82 6.08 -1.23
C ASP A 438 -19.41 7.47 -1.45
N GLN A 439 -18.52 8.46 -1.46
CA GLN A 439 -18.83 9.86 -1.74
C GLN A 439 -18.25 10.33 -3.08
N SER A 440 -17.38 9.53 -3.70
CA SER A 440 -16.55 9.92 -4.85
C SER A 440 -16.77 9.04 -6.09
N GLY A 441 -17.53 7.94 -5.97
CA GLY A 441 -17.68 6.93 -7.01
C GLY A 441 -16.44 6.06 -7.20
N HIS A 442 -15.58 5.96 -6.17
CA HIS A 442 -14.29 5.26 -6.30
C HIS A 442 -14.50 3.74 -6.49
N HIS A 443 -13.80 3.14 -7.45
CA HIS A 443 -13.99 1.74 -7.83
C HIS A 443 -13.68 0.75 -6.71
N SER A 444 -12.78 1.09 -5.79
CA SER A 444 -12.34 0.19 -4.70
C SER A 444 -13.44 -0.19 -3.71
N TRP A 445 -14.54 0.57 -3.66
CA TRP A 445 -15.72 0.24 -2.86
C TRP A 445 -16.50 -0.97 -3.40
N TYR A 446 -16.26 -1.37 -4.65
CA TYR A 446 -17.06 -2.36 -5.36
C TYR A 446 -16.18 -3.48 -5.94
N PHE A 447 -16.47 -4.72 -5.56
CA PHE A 447 -15.71 -5.90 -5.97
C PHE A 447 -15.62 -6.05 -7.50
N LEU A 448 -16.76 -6.14 -8.21
CA LEU A 448 -16.76 -6.41 -9.64
C LEU A 448 -16.16 -5.23 -10.47
N PRO A 449 -16.51 -3.96 -10.22
CA PRO A 449 -15.85 -2.82 -10.86
C PRO A 449 -14.33 -2.80 -10.67
N GLN A 450 -13.82 -3.04 -9.46
CA GLN A 450 -12.37 -3.13 -9.22
C GLN A 450 -11.75 -4.31 -9.99
N THR A 451 -12.41 -5.48 -9.96
CA THR A 451 -11.97 -6.69 -10.69
C THR A 451 -11.81 -6.41 -12.18
N GLU A 452 -12.85 -5.83 -12.81
CA GLU A 452 -12.86 -5.52 -14.24
C GLU A 452 -11.76 -4.52 -14.59
N LEU A 453 -11.63 -3.47 -13.79
CA LEU A 453 -10.62 -2.43 -13.99
C LEU A 453 -9.20 -3.00 -13.93
N TYR A 454 -8.87 -3.73 -12.87
CA TYR A 454 -7.52 -4.27 -12.69
C TYR A 454 -7.19 -5.28 -13.79
N TYR A 455 -8.13 -6.18 -14.13
CA TYR A 455 -7.93 -7.15 -15.22
C TYR A 455 -7.71 -6.47 -16.58
N ASN A 456 -8.47 -5.40 -16.87
CA ASN A 456 -8.39 -4.67 -18.14
C ASN A 456 -7.14 -3.79 -18.25
N ILE A 457 -6.59 -3.26 -17.15
CA ILE A 457 -5.31 -2.53 -17.18
C ILE A 457 -4.19 -3.41 -17.77
N PHE A 458 -4.20 -4.71 -17.47
CA PHE A 458 -3.25 -5.68 -18.03
C PHE A 458 -3.70 -6.28 -19.38
N GLY A 459 -4.75 -5.76 -20.00
CA GLY A 459 -5.29 -6.26 -21.26
C GLY A 459 -5.75 -7.73 -21.22
N GLY A 460 -6.10 -8.22 -20.02
CA GLY A 460 -6.43 -9.64 -19.80
C GLY A 460 -5.25 -10.61 -19.92
N ALA A 461 -4.01 -10.11 -19.93
CA ALA A 461 -2.81 -10.95 -20.04
C ALA A 461 -2.59 -11.86 -18.81
N ARG A 462 -3.10 -11.45 -17.65
CA ARG A 462 -2.98 -12.16 -16.37
C ARG A 462 -4.31 -12.12 -15.62
N LYS A 463 -4.63 -13.22 -14.93
CA LYS A 463 -5.77 -13.29 -14.02
C LYS A 463 -5.42 -12.64 -12.69
N ILE A 464 -6.44 -12.18 -11.98
CA ILE A 464 -6.32 -11.62 -10.63
C ILE A 464 -6.21 -12.75 -9.60
N PHE A 465 -5.34 -12.58 -8.61
CA PHE A 465 -5.26 -13.39 -7.41
C PHE A 465 -5.52 -12.45 -6.24
N TYR A 466 -6.72 -12.52 -5.66
CA TYR A 466 -7.04 -11.75 -4.46
C TYR A 466 -6.29 -12.37 -3.28
N THR A 467 -5.23 -11.71 -2.84
CA THR A 467 -4.43 -12.13 -1.67
C THR A 467 -5.13 -11.76 -0.36
N GLU A 468 -6.09 -10.83 -0.44
CA GLU A 468 -7.10 -10.52 0.57
C GLU A 468 -8.42 -10.06 -0.09
N MET A 469 -9.53 -10.71 0.26
CA MET A 469 -10.87 -10.24 -0.09
C MET A 469 -11.84 -10.57 1.04
N GLY A 470 -12.53 -9.56 1.55
CA GLY A 470 -13.39 -9.72 2.71
C GLY A 470 -14.48 -8.66 2.84
N TYR A 471 -15.52 -9.03 3.57
CA TYR A 471 -16.62 -8.17 3.98
C TYR A 471 -16.67 -8.20 5.51
N ALA A 472 -16.64 -7.05 6.18
CA ALA A 472 -16.70 -7.02 7.64
C ALA A 472 -18.16 -7.11 8.13
N SER A 473 -18.44 -7.98 9.10
CA SER A 473 -19.72 -8.03 9.79
C SER A 473 -19.60 -7.66 11.27
N GLN A 474 -20.45 -6.71 11.69
CA GLN A 474 -20.57 -6.26 13.07
C GLN A 474 -21.27 -7.28 13.99
N GLU A 475 -22.02 -8.22 13.41
CA GLU A 475 -22.90 -9.11 14.15
C GLU A 475 -22.13 -10.13 15.00
N GLY A 476 -22.24 -10.03 16.32
CA GLY A 476 -21.60 -10.95 17.25
C GLY A 476 -20.17 -10.57 17.65
N VAL A 477 -19.70 -9.38 17.27
CA VAL A 477 -18.38 -8.83 17.65
C VAL A 477 -18.52 -7.42 18.25
N PRO A 478 -17.51 -6.90 18.96
CA PRO A 478 -17.54 -5.55 19.52
C PRO A 478 -17.80 -4.46 18.46
N PRO A 479 -18.46 -3.35 18.82
CA PRO A 479 -18.70 -2.21 17.93
C PRO A 479 -17.43 -1.76 17.20
N PHE A 480 -17.54 -1.58 15.89
CA PHE A 480 -16.45 -1.09 15.05
C PHE A 480 -16.12 0.35 15.38
N HIS A 481 -14.85 0.71 15.28
CA HIS A 481 -14.39 2.09 15.32
C HIS A 481 -15.04 2.92 14.20
N ASP A 482 -15.14 4.25 14.35
CA ASP A 482 -15.79 5.12 13.34
C ASP A 482 -15.12 5.06 11.96
N ALA A 483 -13.82 4.78 11.91
CA ALA A 483 -13.10 4.53 10.66
C ALA A 483 -13.66 3.35 9.84
N PHE A 484 -14.37 2.42 10.49
CA PHE A 484 -15.07 1.28 9.89
C PHE A 484 -16.60 1.40 10.03
N GLY A 485 -17.10 2.62 10.28
CA GLY A 485 -18.53 2.88 10.48
C GLY A 485 -19.40 2.44 9.30
N TRP A 486 -18.83 2.44 8.09
CA TRP A 486 -19.46 1.98 6.85
C TRP A 486 -19.85 0.50 6.85
N ALA A 487 -19.17 -0.34 7.63
CA ALA A 487 -19.45 -1.78 7.73
C ALA A 487 -20.42 -2.15 8.86
N ARG A 488 -20.81 -1.21 9.72
CA ARG A 488 -21.65 -1.49 10.91
C ARG A 488 -23.03 -2.06 10.55
N GLY A 489 -23.52 -1.77 9.35
CA GLY A 489 -24.80 -2.27 8.85
C GLY A 489 -24.78 -3.71 8.36
N THR A 490 -23.59 -4.28 8.14
CA THR A 490 -23.44 -5.61 7.53
C THR A 490 -23.58 -6.73 8.57
N ASN A 491 -24.49 -7.66 8.32
CA ASN A 491 -24.72 -8.84 9.16
C ASN A 491 -24.04 -10.11 8.60
N ASN A 492 -24.03 -11.20 9.38
CA ASN A 492 -23.32 -12.43 9.03
C ASN A 492 -23.92 -13.13 7.80
N ALA A 493 -25.24 -12.97 7.57
CA ALA A 493 -25.90 -13.53 6.38
C ALA A 493 -25.53 -12.76 5.11
N GLU A 494 -25.41 -11.43 5.18
CA GLU A 494 -24.91 -10.59 4.08
C GLU A 494 -23.45 -10.90 3.75
N GLN A 495 -22.58 -10.96 4.77
CA GLN A 495 -21.18 -11.37 4.60
C GLN A 495 -21.09 -12.72 3.88
N ALA A 496 -21.84 -13.74 4.34
CA ALA A 496 -21.86 -15.06 3.74
C ALA A 496 -22.35 -15.04 2.27
N ALA A 497 -23.44 -14.31 2.00
CA ALA A 497 -24.00 -14.19 0.65
C ALA A 497 -23.05 -13.47 -0.31
N TRP A 498 -22.38 -12.41 0.14
CA TRP A 498 -21.47 -11.63 -0.68
C TRP A 498 -20.15 -12.36 -0.95
N LEU A 499 -19.60 -13.11 0.01
CA LEU A 499 -18.47 -13.98 -0.25
C LEU A 499 -18.81 -15.05 -1.31
N ALA A 500 -19.99 -15.66 -1.23
CA ALA A 500 -20.46 -16.64 -2.21
C ALA A 500 -20.70 -16.02 -3.60
N GLU A 501 -21.29 -14.84 -3.67
CA GLU A 501 -21.49 -14.12 -4.94
C GLU A 501 -20.16 -13.68 -5.57
N ALA A 502 -19.17 -13.23 -4.79
CA ALA A 502 -17.84 -12.89 -5.30
C ALA A 502 -17.15 -14.10 -5.94
N VAL A 503 -17.27 -15.28 -5.32
CA VAL A 503 -16.81 -16.56 -5.88
C VAL A 503 -17.56 -16.90 -7.17
N GLN A 504 -18.88 -16.78 -7.19
CA GLN A 504 -19.68 -17.08 -8.37
C GLN A 504 -19.34 -16.16 -9.56
N LEU A 505 -19.16 -14.86 -9.32
CA LEU A 505 -18.73 -13.89 -10.33
C LEU A 505 -17.31 -14.18 -10.83
N SER A 506 -16.40 -14.54 -9.93
CA SER A 506 -15.03 -14.93 -10.26
C SER A 506 -14.99 -16.13 -11.21
N ILE A 507 -15.81 -17.15 -10.94
CA ILE A 507 -15.97 -18.33 -11.80
C ILE A 507 -16.55 -17.94 -13.17
N ASN A 508 -17.65 -17.17 -13.16
CA ASN A 508 -18.41 -16.85 -14.38
C ASN A 508 -17.66 -15.93 -15.33
N THR A 509 -16.92 -14.96 -14.80
CA THR A 509 -16.15 -14.00 -15.60
C THR A 509 -14.82 -14.58 -16.07
N GLY A 510 -14.23 -15.51 -15.32
CA GLY A 510 -12.92 -16.09 -15.60
C GLY A 510 -11.73 -15.14 -15.38
N MET A 511 -11.98 -13.91 -14.89
CA MET A 511 -10.95 -12.89 -14.64
C MET A 511 -10.07 -13.22 -13.41
N VAL A 512 -10.62 -13.97 -12.46
CA VAL A 512 -10.00 -14.26 -11.17
C VAL A 512 -9.52 -15.71 -11.14
N ARG A 513 -8.26 -15.91 -10.74
CA ARG A 513 -7.65 -17.21 -10.53
C ARG A 513 -7.95 -17.77 -9.15
N CYS A 514 -7.81 -16.94 -8.13
CA CYS A 514 -7.96 -17.33 -6.74
C CYS A 514 -8.46 -16.17 -5.88
N ILE A 515 -9.24 -16.52 -4.85
CA ILE A 515 -9.60 -15.64 -3.75
C ILE A 515 -9.07 -16.23 -2.46
N ILE A 516 -8.32 -15.44 -1.70
CA ILE A 516 -8.05 -15.67 -0.29
C ILE A 516 -9.03 -14.82 0.52
N VAL A 517 -9.93 -15.49 1.24
CA VAL A 517 -10.85 -14.82 2.14
C VAL A 517 -10.04 -14.15 3.27
N TRP A 518 -10.22 -12.84 3.44
CA TRP A 518 -9.81 -12.08 4.60
C TRP A 518 -11.00 -12.01 5.56
N ASN A 519 -11.03 -12.82 6.63
CA ASN A 519 -10.07 -13.85 7.04
C ASN A 519 -10.77 -15.06 7.68
N VAL A 520 -10.02 -16.08 8.10
CA VAL A 520 -10.60 -17.29 8.71
C VAL A 520 -10.90 -17.12 10.19
N ASP A 521 -9.91 -16.72 10.98
CA ASP A 521 -9.90 -16.91 12.44
C ASP A 521 -9.18 -15.80 13.23
N PHE A 522 -9.06 -14.60 12.65
CA PHE A 522 -8.38 -13.49 13.32
C PHE A 522 -9.24 -12.94 14.46
N VAL A 523 -8.56 -12.30 15.40
CA VAL A 523 -9.18 -11.54 16.50
C VAL A 523 -8.99 -10.06 16.27
N ARG A 524 -9.71 -9.24 17.03
CA ARG A 524 -9.56 -7.77 17.04
C ARG A 524 -8.09 -7.38 17.26
N TYR A 525 -7.59 -6.44 16.44
CA TYR A 525 -6.28 -5.82 16.62
C TYR A 525 -6.44 -4.31 16.78
N GLY A 526 -6.34 -3.81 18.02
CA GLY A 526 -6.62 -2.40 18.32
C GLY A 526 -7.99 -1.96 17.77
N TYR A 527 -7.99 -0.92 16.93
CA TYR A 527 -9.20 -0.41 16.28
C TYR A 527 -9.60 -1.18 14.99
N ASP A 528 -8.70 -2.01 14.44
CA ASP A 528 -8.91 -2.75 13.19
C ASP A 528 -9.82 -3.98 13.42
N PRO A 529 -11.00 -4.04 12.78
CA PRO A 529 -12.02 -5.06 13.02
C PRO A 529 -11.74 -6.41 12.36
N GLN A 530 -10.54 -6.99 12.51
CA GLN A 530 -10.17 -8.24 11.84
C GLN A 530 -11.06 -9.44 12.19
N ASP A 531 -11.55 -9.54 13.43
CA ASP A 531 -12.63 -10.46 13.88
C ASP A 531 -14.00 -10.16 13.25
N GLY A 532 -14.25 -8.93 12.82
CA GLY A 532 -15.40 -8.59 11.99
C GLY A 532 -15.33 -9.22 10.60
N TYR A 533 -14.13 -9.37 10.05
CA TYR A 533 -13.87 -10.07 8.79
C TYR A 533 -13.80 -11.59 8.93
N ALA A 534 -13.50 -12.11 10.12
CA ALA A 534 -13.35 -13.54 10.36
C ALA A 534 -14.64 -14.32 10.06
N ILE A 535 -14.55 -15.32 9.18
CA ILE A 535 -15.70 -16.16 8.81
C ILE A 535 -16.04 -17.22 9.87
N ILE A 536 -15.07 -17.60 10.71
CA ILE A 536 -15.34 -18.35 11.93
C ILE A 536 -15.81 -17.37 13.00
N ARG A 537 -17.09 -17.45 13.35
CA ARG A 537 -17.70 -16.55 14.32
C ARG A 537 -17.29 -16.94 15.75
N PRO A 538 -17.40 -16.02 16.73
CA PRO A 538 -17.00 -16.31 18.12
C PRO A 538 -17.71 -17.50 18.78
N ASP A 539 -18.91 -17.83 18.34
CA ASP A 539 -19.67 -19.02 18.78
C ASP A 539 -19.21 -20.33 18.08
N GLY A 540 -18.21 -20.24 17.20
CA GLY A 540 -17.70 -21.33 16.39
C GLY A 540 -18.54 -21.63 15.15
N SER A 541 -19.61 -20.91 14.86
CA SER A 541 -20.36 -21.08 13.61
C SER A 541 -19.57 -20.56 12.40
N CYS A 542 -19.95 -20.99 11.19
CA CYS A 542 -19.40 -20.45 9.95
C CYS A 542 -20.48 -20.38 8.85
N PRO A 543 -21.39 -19.40 8.90
CA PRO A 543 -22.42 -19.22 7.87
C PRO A 543 -21.84 -19.04 6.46
N ALA A 544 -20.69 -18.38 6.35
CA ALA A 544 -19.97 -18.23 5.10
C ALA A 544 -19.47 -19.57 4.54
N CYS A 545 -19.08 -20.52 5.40
CA CYS A 545 -18.66 -21.85 4.95
C CYS A 545 -19.80 -22.59 4.24
N ASP A 546 -21.02 -22.52 4.77
CA ASP A 546 -22.21 -23.10 4.13
C ASP A 546 -22.54 -22.41 2.80
N ALA A 547 -22.49 -21.07 2.77
CA ALA A 547 -22.76 -20.30 1.55
C ALA A 547 -21.75 -20.61 0.43
N LEU A 548 -20.46 -20.70 0.77
CA LEU A 548 -19.38 -21.05 -0.15
C LEU A 548 -19.48 -22.50 -0.62
N HIS A 549 -19.80 -23.44 0.28
CA HIS A 549 -20.04 -24.83 -0.05
C HIS A 549 -21.15 -25.00 -1.11
N ASN A 550 -22.24 -24.22 -0.99
CA ASN A 550 -23.34 -24.27 -1.95
C ASN A 550 -22.94 -23.83 -3.37
N VAL A 551 -21.87 -23.03 -3.51
CA VAL A 551 -21.34 -22.60 -4.81
C VAL A 551 -20.31 -23.60 -5.35
N LEU A 552 -19.40 -24.09 -4.50
CA LEU A 552 -18.23 -24.87 -4.94
C LEU A 552 -18.43 -26.38 -4.86
N GLY A 553 -19.35 -26.85 -4.00
CA GLY A 553 -19.53 -28.25 -3.63
C GLY A 553 -18.41 -28.77 -2.71
N THR A 554 -18.38 -30.10 -2.52
CA THR A 554 -17.19 -30.78 -2.01
C THR A 554 -16.16 -30.84 -3.14
N ARG A 555 -14.96 -30.29 -2.94
CA ARG A 555 -13.86 -30.31 -3.91
C ARG A 555 -12.62 -30.96 -3.34
#